data_AF-A0A0U3QS50-F1
#
_entry.id   AF-A0A0U3QS50-F1
#
_cell.length_a   1.000
_cell.length_b   1.000
_cell.length_c   1.000
_cell.angle_alpha   90.00
_cell.angle_beta   90.00
_cell.angle_gamma   90.00
#
_symmetry.space_group_name_H-M   'P 1'
#
loop_
_entity.id
_entity.type
_entity.pdbx_description
1 polymer ?
#
loop_
_entity_poly.entity_id
_entity_poly.type
_entity_poly.pdbx_seq_one_letter_code
_entity_poly.pdbx_strand_id
1 'polypeptide(L)'
;MLKSKMFHVFVVFCLLFNHFCFCQKEDEEESRYFFNFLFSVEGRKILQCLATFGFSYSLSSEMAAKLTAQEKLCNCTATAIKST
;
A
#
# COMPACT_ATOMS: atom_id res chain seq x y z
N MET A 1 -1.26 4.05 18.41
CA MET A 1 -1.38 5.39 17.78
C MET A 1 -0.39 5.65 16.64
N LEU A 2 0.89 5.24 16.70
CA LEU A 2 1.87 5.48 15.61
C LEU A 2 1.50 4.84 14.25
N LYS A 3 0.94 3.61 14.25
CA LYS A 3 0.55 2.91 13.02
C LYS A 3 -0.47 3.66 12.16
N SER A 4 -1.45 4.32 12.79
CA SER A 4 -2.48 5.09 12.08
C SER A 4 -1.93 6.36 11.44
N LYS A 5 -1.00 7.06 12.10
CA LYS A 5 -0.33 8.25 11.53
C LYS A 5 0.54 7.90 10.32
N MET A 6 1.29 6.80 10.38
CA MET A 6 2.10 6.34 9.24
C MET A 6 1.24 5.88 8.05
N PHE A 7 0.09 5.25 8.30
CA PHE A 7 -0.86 4.93 7.25
C PHE A 7 -1.36 6.19 6.53
N HIS A 8 -1.71 7.25 7.26
CA HIS A 8 -2.13 8.51 6.64
C HIS A 8 -1.02 9.14 5.79
N VAL A 9 0.23 9.12 6.27
CA VAL A 9 1.38 9.61 5.49
C VAL A 9 1.54 8.80 4.20
N PHE A 10 1.43 7.47 4.27
CA PHE A 10 1.51 6.60 3.09
C PHE A 10 0.39 6.87 2.08
N VAL A 11 -0.85 7.04 2.55
CA VAL A 11 -1.99 7.38 1.68
C VAL A 11 -1.78 8.73 1.00
N VAL A 12 -1.27 9.74 1.73
CA VAL A 12 -0.92 11.04 1.14
C VAL A 12 0.15 10.91 0.05
N PHE A 13 1.17 10.07 0.26
CA PHE A 13 2.17 9.78 -0.78
C PHE A 13 1.53 9.11 -2.01
N CYS A 14 0.63 8.14 -1.82
CA CYS A 14 -0.08 7.50 -2.94
C CYS A 14 -0.95 8.50 -3.72
N LEU A 15 -1.58 9.46 -3.04
CA LEU A 15 -2.37 10.51 -3.68
C LEU A 15 -1.49 11.50 -4.45
N LEU A 16 -0.32 11.88 -3.92
CA LEU A 16 0.65 12.73 -4.61
C LEU A 16 1.22 12.03 -5.85
N PHE A 17 1.52 10.73 -5.75
CA PHE A 17 1.95 9.92 -6.90
C PHE A 17 0.85 9.84 -7.97
N ASN A 18 -0.39 9.54 -7.57
CA ASN A 18 -1.52 9.53 -8.49
C ASN A 18 -1.75 10.89 -9.16
N HIS A 19 -1.64 11.99 -8.42
CA HIS A 19 -1.72 13.34 -8.96
C HIS A 19 -0.62 13.62 -9.99
N PHE A 20 0.61 13.19 -9.72
CA PHE A 20 1.73 13.33 -10.64
C PHE A 20 1.50 12.55 -11.94
N CYS A 21 1.13 11.27 -11.85
CA CYS A 21 0.81 10.44 -13.03
C CYS A 21 -0.37 11.03 -13.83
N PHE A 22 -1.43 11.46 -13.14
CA PHE A 22 -2.60 12.06 -13.77
C PHE A 22 -2.26 13.38 -14.49
N CYS A 23 -1.48 14.25 -13.85
CA CYS A 23 -1.06 15.52 -14.44
C CYS A 23 -0.02 15.35 -15.56
N GLN A 24 0.74 14.26 -15.57
CA GLN A 24 1.65 13.92 -16.67
C GLN A 24 0.97 13.23 -17.86
N LYS A 25 -0.35 12.96 -17.78
CA LYS A 25 -1.14 12.26 -18.80
C LYS A 25 -0.60 10.87 -19.14
N GLU A 26 0.11 10.22 -18.22
CA GLU A 26 0.41 8.80 -18.34
C GLU A 26 -0.85 8.03 -17.95
N ASP A 27 -1.41 7.30 -18.93
CA ASP A 27 -2.61 6.46 -18.85
C ASP A 27 -3.68 6.93 -17.84
N GLU A 28 -4.53 7.87 -18.27
CA GLU A 28 -5.64 8.39 -17.46
C GLU A 28 -6.55 7.29 -16.88
N GLU A 29 -6.73 6.18 -17.62
CA GLU A 29 -7.56 5.07 -17.20
C GLU A 29 -6.95 4.32 -16.01
N GLU A 30 -5.65 4.02 -16.07
CA GLU A 30 -4.91 3.39 -14.98
C GLU A 30 -4.87 4.30 -13.75
N SER A 31 -4.69 5.61 -13.97
CA SER A 31 -4.71 6.60 -12.88
C SER A 31 -6.08 6.70 -12.20
N ARG A 32 -7.20 6.64 -12.94
CA ARG A 32 -8.56 6.60 -12.36
C ARG A 32 -8.82 5.30 -11.61
N TYR A 33 -8.38 4.17 -12.16
CA TYR A 33 -8.51 2.87 -11.50
C TYR A 33 -7.76 2.88 -10.17
N PHE A 34 -6.52 3.36 -10.16
CA PHE A 34 -5.71 3.47 -8.94
C PHE A 34 -6.35 4.41 -7.92
N PHE A 35 -6.86 5.57 -8.35
CA PHE A 35 -7.58 6.49 -7.46
C PHE A 35 -8.78 5.82 -6.80
N ASN A 36 -9.63 5.15 -7.59
CA ASN A 36 -10.79 4.43 -7.08
C ASN A 36 -10.38 3.28 -6.14
N PHE A 37 -9.29 2.59 -6.44
CA PHE A 37 -8.70 1.57 -5.59
C PHE A 37 -8.29 2.13 -4.22
N LEU A 38 -7.61 3.29 -4.16
CA LEU A 38 -7.21 3.91 -2.88
C LEU A 38 -8.39 4.12 -1.92
N PHE A 39 -9.57 4.40 -2.47
CA PHE A 39 -10.80 4.63 -1.70
C PHE A 39 -11.74 3.42 -1.63
N SER A 40 -11.38 2.28 -2.23
CA SER A 40 -12.16 1.05 -2.07
C SER A 40 -11.90 0.41 -0.71
N VAL A 41 -12.82 -0.45 -0.26
CA VAL A 41 -12.64 -1.20 0.99
C VAL A 41 -11.45 -2.15 0.87
N GLU A 42 -11.30 -2.83 -0.27
CA GLU A 42 -10.16 -3.73 -0.49
C GLU A 42 -8.85 -2.97 -0.58
N GLY A 43 -8.83 -1.87 -1.34
CA GLY A 43 -7.61 -1.09 -1.52
C GLY A 43 -7.12 -0.48 -0.21
N ARG A 44 -8.01 0.02 0.65
CA ARG A 44 -7.61 0.45 2.00
C ARG A 44 -6.99 -0.69 2.83
N LYS A 45 -7.58 -1.89 2.80
CA LYS A 45 -7.03 -3.06 3.51
C LYS A 45 -5.65 -3.45 2.95
N ILE A 46 -5.49 -3.46 1.62
CA ILE A 46 -4.23 -3.77 0.94
C ILE A 46 -3.16 -2.72 1.23
N LEU A 47 -3.50 -1.43 1.21
CA LEU A 47 -2.58 -0.34 1.57
C LEU A 47 -2.12 -0.44 3.03
N GLN A 48 -2.97 -0.88 3.95
CA GLN A 48 -2.58 -1.15 5.34
C GLN A 48 -1.57 -2.31 5.44
N CYS A 49 -1.76 -3.37 4.65
CA CYS A 49 -0.79 -4.45 4.54
C CYS A 49 0.56 -3.95 4.01
N LEU A 50 0.55 -3.16 2.94
CA LEU A 50 1.75 -2.58 2.31
C LEU A 50 2.49 -1.63 3.26
N ALA A 51 1.78 -0.75 3.97
CA ALA A 51 2.39 0.16 4.95
C ALA A 51 3.07 -0.63 6.09
N THR A 52 2.46 -1.73 6.54
CA THR A 52 3.02 -2.60 7.58
C THR A 52 4.28 -3.34 7.10
N PHE A 53 4.27 -3.78 5.84
CA PHE A 53 5.43 -4.38 5.19
C PHE A 53 6.58 -3.39 5.03
N GLY A 54 6.35 -2.22 4.45
CA GLY A 54 7.39 -1.21 4.19
C GLY A 54 8.14 -0.81 5.47
N PHE A 55 7.44 -0.75 6.60
CA PHE A 55 8.07 -0.51 7.91
C PHE A 55 8.92 -1.70 8.38
N SER A 56 8.40 -2.92 8.27
CA SER A 56 9.13 -4.13 8.70
C SER A 56 10.36 -4.41 7.81
N TYR A 57 10.26 -4.10 6.52
CA TYR A 57 11.33 -4.29 5.54
C TYR A 57 12.46 -3.27 5.68
N SER A 58 12.13 -2.00 5.94
CA SER A 58 13.11 -0.91 6.04
C SER A 58 13.95 -0.94 7.34
N LEU A 59 13.43 -1.57 8.39
CA LEU A 59 14.10 -1.65 9.69
C LEU A 59 15.06 -2.82 9.86
N SER A 60 15.16 -3.73 8.88
CA SER A 60 16.05 -4.89 8.97
C SER A 60 16.95 -5.03 7.76
N SER A 61 18.25 -5.22 8.01
CA SER A 61 19.25 -5.56 6.98
C SER A 61 19.31 -7.07 6.70
N GLU A 62 18.72 -7.90 7.57
CA GLU A 62 18.78 -9.35 7.45
C GLU A 62 17.82 -9.88 6.37
N MET A 63 18.34 -10.73 5.49
CA MET A 63 17.54 -11.34 4.43
C MET A 63 16.38 -12.19 4.96
N ALA A 64 16.59 -12.94 6.04
CA ALA A 64 15.55 -13.77 6.64
C ALA A 64 14.37 -12.91 7.14
N ALA A 65 14.66 -11.80 7.82
CA ALA A 65 13.63 -10.87 8.29
C ALA A 65 12.86 -10.22 7.14
N LYS A 66 13.53 -9.91 6.03
CA LYS A 66 12.89 -9.39 4.81
C LYS A 66 11.96 -10.43 4.17
N LEU A 67 12.38 -11.69 4.10
CA LEU A 67 11.57 -12.80 3.59
C LEU A 67 10.31 -13.00 4.44
N THR A 68 10.46 -13.02 5.77
CA THR A 68 9.32 -13.12 6.69
C THR A 68 8.38 -11.91 6.58
N ALA A 69 8.91 -10.70 6.38
CA ALA A 69 8.08 -9.53 6.12
C ALA A 69 7.27 -9.71 4.82
N GLN A 70 7.88 -10.26 3.77
CA GLN A 70 7.22 -10.49 2.49
C GLN A 70 6.12 -11.56 2.59
N GLU A 71 6.36 -12.65 3.33
CA GLU A 71 5.32 -13.65 3.60
C GLU A 71 4.13 -13.05 4.37
N LYS A 72 4.42 -12.19 5.37
CA LYS A 72 3.38 -11.45 6.10
C LYS A 72 2.58 -10.52 5.18
N LEU A 73 3.22 -9.89 4.20
CA LEU A 73 2.54 -9.08 3.19
C LEU A 73 1.58 -9.95 2.38
N CYS A 74 2.07 -11.04 1.80
CA CYS A 74 1.26 -11.96 0.99
C CYS A 74 0.05 -12.52 1.74
N ASN A 75 0.23 -12.90 3.01
CA ASN A 75 -0.87 -13.40 3.82
C ASN A 75 -1.91 -12.31 4.12
N CYS A 76 -1.45 -11.10 4.47
CA CYS A 76 -2.32 -9.96 4.75
C CYS A 76 -3.15 -9.57 3.51
N THR A 77 -2.52 -9.50 2.33
CA THR A 77 -3.22 -9.16 1.08
C THR A 77 -4.19 -10.26 0.66
N ALA A 78 -3.81 -11.53 0.79
CA ALA A 78 -4.71 -12.66 0.51
C ALA A 78 -5.96 -12.63 1.39
N THR A 79 -5.81 -12.31 2.68
CA THR A 79 -6.97 -12.13 3.58
C THR A 79 -7.79 -10.90 3.23
N ALA A 80 -7.16 -9.79 2.86
CA ALA A 80 -7.85 -8.57 2.46
C ALA A 80 -8.76 -8.82 1.24
N ILE A 81 -8.28 -9.57 0.26
CA ILE A 81 -9.02 -9.94 -0.96
C ILE A 81 -10.16 -10.92 -0.65
N LYS A 82 -9.92 -11.95 0.17
CA LYS A 82 -10.95 -12.95 0.53
C LYS A 82 -12.08 -12.43 1.43
N SER A 83 -11.88 -11.28 2.06
CA SER A 83 -12.80 -10.69 3.05
C SER A 83 -13.82 -9.71 2.43
N THR A 84 -14.02 -9.79 1.12
CA THR A 84 -14.89 -8.92 0.33
C THR A 84 -15.76 -9.80 -0.56
#